data_AF-A0A534C4H9-F1
#
_entry.id   AF-A0A534C4H9-F1
#
_cell.length_a   1.000
_cell.length_b   1.000
_cell.length_c   1.000
_cell.angle_alpha   90.00
_cell.angle_beta   90.00
_cell.angle_gamma   90.00
#
_symmetry.space_group_name_H-M   'P 1'
#
loop_
_entity.id
_entity.type
_entity.pdbx_description
1 polymer ?
#
loop_
_entity_poly.entity_id
_entity_poly.type
_entity_poly.pdbx_seq_one_letter_code
_entity_poly.pdbx_strand_id
1 'polypeptide(L)'
;MTPAQLVQVVPPGVYNRPQNPRQDPQGWYGEETLDVEAVHGMAPAAKIVFVGAPNNYQDLDAAMNHVVDGHLAQIVTNSYGFNTELLPAGFVKPFEDTLLQAAIEGIGVYFSSGDSGDETSVAGFATTDWPASSPWVTAVGGTSLGISSSKTRVLETGWGTSTYSCSATTQVCSRTGWLYGAGGGVSVVFAEPFYQQTAGLSLTGRGVPDVAALADPQTGLLIGQTQAFPNGASYDEYRIGGTSLASPIFAGLMALADQKAGHPHGFANPLFYANPSAFYDVTSIKTAVARRNYVNGVDSTNGTVDRLRTLDDYSGSPTQHTNPGWDNVTGLGTPGSAFLSLIGQ
;
A
#
# COMPACT_ATOMS: atom_id res chain seq x y z
N MET A 1 -1.82 11.61 -19.41
CA MET A 1 -2.97 10.73 -19.70
C MET A 1 -3.83 11.30 -20.83
N THR A 2 -4.16 10.50 -21.84
CA THR A 2 -5.19 10.89 -22.83
C THR A 2 -6.58 10.51 -22.31
N PRO A 3 -7.67 11.22 -22.70
CA PRO A 3 -9.03 10.88 -22.24
C PRO A 3 -9.49 9.45 -22.55
N ALA A 4 -8.82 8.75 -23.46
CA ALA A 4 -9.10 7.35 -23.80
C ALA A 4 -8.45 6.31 -22.85
N GLN A 5 -7.60 6.75 -21.91
CA GLN A 5 -6.83 5.87 -21.03
C GLN A 5 -7.39 5.72 -19.62
N LEU A 6 -8.30 6.60 -19.18
CA LEU A 6 -8.97 6.50 -17.88
C LEU A 6 -10.47 6.45 -18.09
N VAL A 7 -11.10 5.42 -17.53
CA VAL A 7 -12.54 5.28 -17.48
C VAL A 7 -12.95 5.20 -16.01
N GLN A 8 -14.02 5.90 -15.64
CA GLN A 8 -14.62 5.81 -14.32
C GLN A 8 -15.87 4.94 -14.38
N VAL A 9 -15.99 4.01 -13.44
CA VAL A 9 -17.13 3.09 -13.31
C VAL A 9 -17.63 3.11 -11.87
N VAL A 10 -18.93 2.93 -11.70
CA VAL A 10 -19.56 2.70 -10.39
C VAL A 10 -20.44 1.45 -10.52
N PRO A 11 -20.41 0.51 -9.56
CA PRO A 11 -21.24 -0.68 -9.62
C PRO A 11 -22.74 -0.36 -9.72
N PRO A 12 -23.53 -1.21 -10.39
CA PRO A 12 -24.98 -1.09 -10.39
C PRO A 12 -25.54 -1.09 -8.95
N GLY A 13 -26.41 -0.13 -8.63
CA GLY A 13 -27.13 -0.10 -7.35
C GLY A 13 -26.38 0.44 -6.13
N VAL A 14 -25.12 0.90 -6.29
CA VAL A 14 -24.38 1.61 -5.22
C VAL A 14 -24.32 3.14 -5.44
N TYR A 15 -24.62 3.62 -6.65
CA TYR A 15 -24.68 5.05 -6.95
C TYR A 15 -25.95 5.70 -6.35
N ASN A 16 -25.86 6.97 -5.91
CA ASN A 16 -26.95 7.74 -5.30
C ASN A 16 -27.52 7.21 -3.95
N ARG A 17 -26.75 6.40 -3.20
CA ARG A 17 -27.11 6.10 -1.80
C ARG A 17 -27.00 7.37 -0.94
N PRO A 18 -27.89 7.60 0.04
CA PRO A 18 -27.76 8.74 0.94
C PRO A 18 -26.37 8.75 1.59
N GLN A 19 -25.68 9.90 1.52
CA GLN A 19 -24.38 10.05 2.14
C GLN A 19 -24.50 9.75 3.64
N ASN A 20 -23.68 8.82 4.11
CA ASN A 20 -23.55 8.58 5.54
C ASN A 20 -22.79 9.77 6.14
N PRO A 21 -23.36 10.58 7.06
CA PRO A 21 -22.66 11.72 7.65
C PRO A 21 -21.40 11.34 8.45
N ARG A 22 -21.23 10.05 8.78
CA ARG A 22 -20.01 9.52 9.40
C ARG A 22 -18.88 9.29 8.38
N GLN A 23 -19.15 9.46 7.10
CA GLN A 23 -18.21 9.24 6.03
C GLN A 23 -18.10 10.52 5.22
N ASP A 24 -16.87 10.99 5.07
CA ASP A 24 -16.53 12.18 4.32
C ASP A 24 -16.03 11.76 2.94
N PRO A 25 -16.86 11.84 1.87
CA PRO A 25 -16.42 11.54 0.51
C PRO A 25 -15.33 12.49 0.04
N GLN A 26 -15.28 13.72 0.59
CA GLN A 26 -14.19 14.65 0.29
C GLN A 26 -12.90 14.25 1.01
N GLY A 27 -12.92 13.36 2.00
CA GLY A 27 -11.70 12.89 2.66
C GLY A 27 -10.84 11.98 1.78
N TRP A 28 -11.38 11.47 0.66
CA TRP A 28 -10.74 10.44 -0.17
C TRP A 28 -10.07 10.96 -1.44
N TYR A 29 -10.23 12.23 -1.83
CA TYR A 29 -9.68 12.73 -3.10
C TYR A 29 -8.15 12.56 -3.20
N GLY A 30 -7.45 12.64 -2.07
CA GLY A 30 -6.00 12.45 -2.01
C GLY A 30 -5.59 11.01 -2.29
N GLU A 31 -6.40 10.05 -1.86
CA GLU A 31 -6.20 8.63 -2.10
C GLU A 31 -6.54 8.27 -3.54
N GLU A 32 -7.71 8.70 -4.02
CA GLU A 32 -8.18 8.46 -5.39
C GLU A 32 -7.16 8.97 -6.42
N THR A 33 -6.59 10.15 -6.16
CA THR A 33 -5.56 10.74 -7.03
C THR A 33 -4.22 10.01 -6.90
N LEU A 34 -3.81 9.65 -5.67
CA LEU A 34 -2.58 8.89 -5.41
C LEU A 34 -2.57 7.57 -6.21
N ASP A 35 -3.63 6.77 -6.11
CA ASP A 35 -3.73 5.48 -6.77
C ASP A 35 -3.61 5.62 -8.29
N VAL A 36 -4.40 6.52 -8.88
CA VAL A 36 -4.44 6.71 -10.33
C VAL A 36 -3.13 7.27 -10.87
N GLU A 37 -2.54 8.28 -10.21
CA GLU A 37 -1.27 8.86 -10.61
C GLU A 37 -0.10 7.89 -10.44
N ALA A 38 -0.08 7.08 -9.38
CA ALA A 38 0.95 6.07 -9.16
C ALA A 38 0.89 4.97 -10.23
N VAL A 39 -0.28 4.40 -10.52
CA VAL A 39 -0.44 3.42 -11.62
C VAL A 39 -0.05 4.05 -12.95
N HIS A 40 -0.51 5.26 -13.25
CA HIS A 40 -0.20 5.94 -14.51
C HIS A 40 1.30 6.26 -14.63
N GLY A 41 1.95 6.67 -13.55
CA GLY A 41 3.37 6.96 -13.50
C GLY A 41 4.23 5.72 -13.79
N MET A 42 3.81 4.57 -13.28
CA MET A 42 4.52 3.30 -13.51
C MET A 42 4.23 2.69 -14.88
N ALA A 43 2.98 2.72 -15.35
CA ALA A 43 2.57 2.17 -16.63
C ALA A 43 1.78 3.20 -17.48
N PRO A 44 2.45 4.18 -18.11
CA PRO A 44 1.78 5.31 -18.77
C PRO A 44 0.88 4.94 -19.96
N ALA A 45 1.10 3.76 -20.55
CA ALA A 45 0.33 3.23 -21.67
C ALA A 45 -0.82 2.32 -21.24
N ALA A 46 -0.92 1.95 -19.95
CA ALA A 46 -1.99 1.11 -19.45
C ALA A 46 -3.36 1.82 -19.58
N LYS A 47 -4.41 1.03 -19.78
CA LYS A 47 -5.79 1.49 -19.62
C LYS A 47 -6.15 1.35 -18.15
N ILE A 48 -6.60 2.44 -17.53
CA ILE A 48 -6.96 2.52 -16.12
C ILE A 48 -8.47 2.57 -16.03
N VAL A 49 -9.04 1.69 -15.21
CA VAL A 49 -10.45 1.73 -14.84
C VAL A 49 -10.53 2.09 -13.37
N PHE A 50 -10.97 3.30 -13.06
CA PHE A 50 -11.23 3.73 -11.70
C PHE A 50 -12.64 3.30 -11.30
N VAL A 51 -12.74 2.37 -10.35
CA VAL A 51 -14.03 1.83 -9.88
C VAL A 51 -14.34 2.41 -8.51
N GLY A 52 -15.24 3.39 -8.47
CA GLY A 52 -15.66 4.06 -7.26
C GLY A 52 -16.87 3.39 -6.61
N ALA A 53 -16.91 3.37 -5.29
CA ALA A 53 -18.09 3.03 -4.52
C ALA A 53 -18.21 3.94 -3.28
N PRO A 54 -19.41 4.13 -2.73
CA PRO A 54 -19.54 4.73 -1.41
C PRO A 54 -18.75 3.91 -0.38
N ASN A 55 -18.21 4.57 0.65
CA ASN A 55 -17.55 3.88 1.77
C ASN A 55 -18.57 3.18 2.70
N ASN A 56 -19.81 2.92 2.29
CA ASN A 56 -20.87 2.54 3.23
C ASN A 56 -20.97 1.02 3.44
N TYR A 57 -20.20 0.50 4.41
CA TYR A 57 -20.12 -0.92 4.76
C TYR A 57 -19.52 -1.78 3.63
N GLN A 58 -20.31 -2.63 2.98
CA GLN A 58 -19.86 -3.60 1.96
C GLN A 58 -19.95 -3.05 0.53
N ASP A 59 -20.09 -1.74 0.38
CA ASP A 59 -20.20 -1.12 -0.94
C ASP A 59 -18.88 -1.25 -1.74
N LEU A 60 -17.73 -1.38 -1.07
CA LEU A 60 -16.46 -1.77 -1.70
C LEU A 60 -16.40 -3.26 -2.08
N ASP A 61 -17.05 -4.15 -1.31
CA ASP A 61 -17.23 -5.55 -1.70
C ASP A 61 -17.99 -5.63 -3.04
N ALA A 62 -19.02 -4.80 -3.20
CA ALA A 62 -19.78 -4.70 -4.44
C ALA A 62 -18.95 -4.13 -5.60
N ALA A 63 -18.01 -3.21 -5.33
CA ALA A 63 -17.06 -2.72 -6.33
C ALA A 63 -16.16 -3.84 -6.87
N MET A 64 -15.56 -4.59 -5.97
CA MET A 64 -14.72 -5.72 -6.35
C MET A 64 -15.52 -6.83 -7.03
N ASN A 65 -16.71 -7.15 -6.54
CA ASN A 65 -17.57 -8.14 -7.18
C ASN A 65 -17.92 -7.71 -8.62
N HIS A 66 -18.22 -6.43 -8.85
CA HIS A 66 -18.48 -5.91 -10.19
C HIS A 66 -17.25 -5.97 -11.10
N VAL A 67 -16.04 -5.70 -10.56
CA VAL A 67 -14.78 -5.84 -11.31
C VAL A 67 -14.56 -7.29 -11.75
N VAL A 68 -14.77 -8.24 -10.84
CA VAL A 68 -14.57 -9.67 -11.09
C VAL A 68 -15.63 -10.21 -12.05
N ASP A 69 -16.92 -10.07 -11.73
CA ASP A 69 -18.04 -10.56 -12.55
C ASP A 69 -18.01 -9.96 -13.97
N GLY A 70 -17.72 -8.66 -14.07
CA GLY A 70 -17.61 -7.96 -15.36
C GLY A 70 -16.27 -8.11 -16.07
N HIS A 71 -15.26 -8.74 -15.44
CA HIS A 71 -13.87 -8.77 -15.91
C HIS A 71 -13.37 -7.39 -16.36
N LEU A 72 -13.63 -6.36 -15.56
CA LEU A 72 -13.34 -4.96 -15.93
C LEU A 72 -11.83 -4.67 -15.99
N ALA A 73 -11.03 -5.46 -15.28
CA ALA A 73 -9.58 -5.34 -15.24
C ALA A 73 -8.92 -6.71 -15.01
N GLN A 74 -7.72 -6.89 -15.56
CA GLN A 74 -6.85 -8.05 -15.32
C GLN A 74 -5.92 -7.85 -14.10
N ILE A 75 -5.73 -6.60 -13.68
CA ILE A 75 -4.93 -6.18 -12.53
C ILE A 75 -5.78 -5.22 -11.72
N VAL A 76 -5.92 -5.50 -10.43
CA VAL A 76 -6.66 -4.67 -9.49
C VAL A 76 -5.74 -4.29 -8.35
N THR A 77 -5.50 -2.99 -8.16
CA THR A 77 -4.90 -2.45 -6.95
C THR A 77 -5.99 -1.81 -6.11
N ASN A 78 -5.94 -2.02 -4.80
CA ASN A 78 -6.90 -1.48 -3.87
C ASN A 78 -6.19 -1.06 -2.58
N SER A 79 -6.41 0.19 -2.19
CA SER A 79 -5.76 0.85 -1.07
C SER A 79 -6.73 1.06 0.11
N TYR A 80 -7.71 0.16 0.26
CA TYR A 80 -8.69 0.17 1.36
C TYR A 80 -8.60 -1.10 2.20
N GLY A 81 -8.82 -0.95 3.51
CA GLY A 81 -8.88 -2.07 4.43
C GLY A 81 -9.51 -1.74 5.77
N PHE A 82 -9.60 -2.78 6.60
CA PHE A 82 -9.91 -2.74 8.00
C PHE A 82 -8.65 -3.11 8.77
N ASN A 83 -8.38 -2.36 9.83
CA ASN A 83 -7.28 -2.53 10.79
C ASN A 83 -7.31 -3.86 11.58
N THR A 84 -8.16 -4.80 11.20
CA THR A 84 -8.19 -6.16 11.75
C THR A 84 -8.97 -7.09 10.83
N GLU A 85 -8.56 -8.34 10.79
CA GLU A 85 -9.29 -9.45 10.20
C GLU A 85 -10.30 -10.13 11.14
N LEU A 86 -10.34 -9.76 12.43
CA LEU A 86 -11.31 -10.27 13.41
C LEU A 86 -12.69 -9.59 13.26
N LEU A 87 -13.19 -9.58 12.03
CA LEU A 87 -14.49 -9.01 11.66
C LEU A 87 -15.59 -10.08 11.77
N PRO A 88 -16.87 -9.67 11.85
CA PRO A 88 -17.97 -10.61 11.72
C PRO A 88 -17.86 -11.41 10.42
N ALA A 89 -18.19 -12.70 10.45
CA ALA A 89 -18.03 -13.60 9.30
C ALA A 89 -18.69 -13.09 8.00
N GLY A 90 -19.76 -12.27 8.11
CA GLY A 90 -20.43 -11.65 6.96
C GLY A 90 -19.60 -10.60 6.22
N PHE A 91 -18.53 -10.07 6.80
CA PHE A 91 -17.58 -9.16 6.14
C PHE A 91 -16.43 -9.92 5.48
N VAL A 92 -15.98 -11.01 6.10
CA VAL A 92 -14.82 -11.77 5.62
C VAL A 92 -15.23 -12.76 4.53
N LYS A 93 -16.22 -13.61 4.78
CA LYS A 93 -16.52 -14.76 3.92
C LYS A 93 -16.97 -14.37 2.49
N PRO A 94 -17.94 -13.45 2.29
CA PRO A 94 -18.39 -13.11 0.94
C PRO A 94 -17.32 -12.41 0.11
N PHE A 95 -16.51 -11.57 0.76
CA PHE A 95 -15.42 -10.88 0.10
C PHE A 95 -14.28 -11.84 -0.24
N GLU A 96 -13.93 -12.75 0.67
CA GLU A 96 -13.00 -13.85 0.41
C GLU A 96 -13.43 -14.74 -0.77
N ASP A 97 -14.72 -15.09 -0.86
CA ASP A 97 -15.26 -15.84 -1.99
C ASP A 97 -15.07 -15.07 -3.33
N THR A 98 -15.19 -13.74 -3.30
CA THR A 98 -14.94 -12.86 -4.46
C THR A 98 -13.46 -12.82 -4.84
N LEU A 99 -12.55 -12.75 -3.85
CA LEU A 99 -11.11 -12.76 -4.09
C LEU A 99 -10.63 -14.12 -4.62
N LEU A 100 -11.20 -15.22 -4.12
CA LEU A 100 -10.96 -16.55 -4.67
C LEU A 100 -11.45 -16.66 -6.13
N GLN A 101 -12.63 -16.12 -6.44
CA GLN A 101 -13.12 -16.07 -7.81
C GLN A 101 -12.16 -15.28 -8.72
N ALA A 102 -11.69 -14.11 -8.29
CA ALA A 102 -10.72 -13.31 -9.02
C ALA A 102 -9.44 -14.10 -9.34
N ALA A 103 -8.90 -14.82 -8.35
CA ALA A 103 -7.72 -15.66 -8.53
C ALA A 103 -7.95 -16.80 -9.54
N ILE A 104 -9.12 -17.45 -9.50
CA ILE A 104 -9.49 -18.52 -10.45
C ILE A 104 -9.68 -17.99 -11.87
N GLU A 105 -10.25 -16.79 -12.01
CA GLU A 105 -10.54 -16.14 -13.29
C GLU A 105 -9.30 -15.45 -13.90
N GLY A 106 -8.15 -15.51 -13.21
CA GLY A 106 -6.89 -14.98 -13.73
C GLY A 106 -6.76 -13.46 -13.58
N ILE A 107 -7.39 -12.88 -12.55
CA ILE A 107 -7.26 -11.48 -12.17
C ILE A 107 -6.21 -11.37 -11.06
N GLY A 108 -5.17 -10.58 -11.28
CA GLY A 108 -4.18 -10.25 -10.25
C GLY A 108 -4.73 -9.19 -9.30
N VAL A 109 -4.85 -9.49 -8.01
CA VAL A 109 -5.40 -8.57 -7.00
C VAL A 109 -4.33 -8.20 -5.97
N TYR A 110 -4.15 -6.89 -5.78
CA TYR A 110 -3.12 -6.28 -4.92
C TYR A 110 -3.77 -5.39 -3.88
N PHE A 111 -3.47 -5.64 -2.60
CA PHE A 111 -3.94 -4.82 -1.49
C PHE A 111 -2.78 -4.16 -0.77
N SER A 112 -2.94 -2.89 -0.42
CA SER A 112 -2.09 -2.21 0.56
C SER A 112 -2.11 -3.01 1.88
N SER A 113 -0.94 -3.28 2.47
CA SER A 113 -0.89 -4.13 3.67
C SER A 113 -1.30 -3.44 4.98
N GLY A 114 -1.48 -2.12 4.97
CA GLY A 114 -1.84 -1.29 6.12
C GLY A 114 -0.77 -0.25 6.44
N ASP A 115 -1.12 0.74 7.26
CA ASP A 115 -0.25 1.88 7.58
C ASP A 115 -0.03 2.07 9.10
N SER A 116 -0.59 1.18 9.93
CA SER A 116 -0.47 1.20 11.39
C SER A 116 0.35 0.02 11.95
N GLY A 117 1.26 -0.52 11.13
CA GLY A 117 2.19 -1.57 11.52
C GLY A 117 1.50 -2.92 11.76
N ASP A 118 1.75 -3.57 12.90
CA ASP A 118 1.00 -4.78 13.29
C ASP A 118 -0.36 -4.46 13.95
N GLU A 119 -0.86 -3.23 13.77
CA GLU A 119 -2.11 -2.72 14.32
C GLU A 119 -2.18 -2.67 15.86
N THR A 120 -1.13 -3.05 16.60
CA THR A 120 -1.15 -3.07 18.07
C THR A 120 -1.52 -1.72 18.67
N SER A 121 -1.06 -0.63 18.07
CA SER A 121 -1.33 0.73 18.56
C SER A 121 -2.79 1.18 18.41
N VAL A 122 -3.56 0.56 17.50
CA VAL A 122 -4.94 0.93 17.18
C VAL A 122 -5.96 -0.14 17.57
N ALA A 123 -5.64 -1.43 17.40
CA ALA A 123 -6.48 -2.56 17.77
C ALA A 123 -6.21 -3.07 19.21
N GLY A 124 -5.07 -2.72 19.80
CA GLY A 124 -4.67 -3.16 21.14
C GLY A 124 -4.02 -4.54 21.20
N PHE A 125 -3.86 -5.21 20.06
CA PHE A 125 -3.16 -6.49 19.90
C PHE A 125 -2.64 -6.59 18.47
N ALA A 126 -1.64 -7.45 18.24
CA ALA A 126 -1.07 -7.64 16.92
C ALA A 126 -2.06 -8.38 15.99
N THR A 127 -2.36 -7.81 14.84
CA THR A 127 -3.25 -8.37 13.82
C THR A 127 -2.87 -7.84 12.44
N THR A 128 -3.27 -8.54 11.40
CA THR A 128 -3.09 -8.09 10.01
C THR A 128 -4.37 -7.42 9.51
N ASP A 129 -4.22 -6.50 8.57
CA ASP A 129 -5.35 -5.86 7.90
C ASP A 129 -6.13 -6.83 7.02
N TRP A 130 -7.45 -6.67 7.02
CA TRP A 130 -8.34 -7.27 6.04
C TRP A 130 -8.67 -6.22 4.98
N PRO A 131 -8.53 -6.48 3.67
CA PRO A 131 -8.38 -7.79 3.02
C PRO A 131 -6.97 -8.26 2.69
N ALA A 132 -5.94 -7.50 3.06
CA ALA A 132 -4.54 -7.87 2.79
C ALA A 132 -4.17 -9.27 3.33
N SER A 133 -4.81 -9.71 4.41
CA SER A 133 -4.58 -11.05 4.98
C SER A 133 -5.19 -12.20 4.19
N SER A 134 -6.00 -11.95 3.15
CA SER A 134 -6.49 -13.00 2.24
C SER A 134 -5.33 -13.75 1.59
N PRO A 135 -5.37 -15.10 1.50
CA PRO A 135 -4.38 -15.89 0.78
C PRO A 135 -4.53 -15.82 -0.75
N TRP A 136 -5.54 -15.11 -1.28
CA TRP A 136 -5.80 -14.99 -2.73
C TRP A 136 -5.42 -13.62 -3.31
N VAL A 137 -4.83 -12.75 -2.48
CA VAL A 137 -4.32 -11.43 -2.91
C VAL A 137 -2.82 -11.36 -2.67
N THR A 138 -2.14 -10.53 -3.46
CA THR A 138 -0.79 -10.08 -3.14
C THR A 138 -0.89 -8.89 -2.20
N ALA A 139 -0.50 -9.06 -0.93
CA ALA A 139 -0.37 -7.97 0.02
C ALA A 139 0.93 -7.22 -0.22
N VAL A 140 0.85 -5.89 -0.37
CA VAL A 140 1.97 -5.03 -0.72
C VAL A 140 2.34 -4.15 0.47
N GLY A 141 3.48 -4.47 1.07
CA GLY A 141 4.14 -3.74 2.14
C GLY A 141 4.89 -2.50 1.66
N GLY A 142 5.63 -1.91 2.59
CA GLY A 142 6.17 -0.58 2.40
C GLY A 142 7.65 -0.44 2.71
N THR A 143 8.35 0.30 1.85
CA THR A 143 9.74 0.70 2.05
C THR A 143 9.90 2.22 2.12
N SER A 144 11.03 2.64 2.68
CA SER A 144 11.57 3.99 2.53
C SER A 144 12.73 3.94 1.54
N LEU A 145 12.70 4.75 0.48
CA LEU A 145 13.65 4.67 -0.64
C LEU A 145 14.47 5.96 -0.79
N GLY A 146 15.79 5.83 -0.76
CA GLY A 146 16.72 6.89 -1.12
C GLY A 146 17.30 6.67 -2.51
N ILE A 147 17.19 7.68 -3.37
CA ILE A 147 17.81 7.70 -4.70
C ILE A 147 18.90 8.78 -4.79
N SER A 148 19.95 8.50 -5.56
CA SER A 148 20.99 9.47 -5.89
C SER A 148 20.51 10.44 -6.98
N SER A 149 21.27 11.51 -7.20
CA SER A 149 21.08 12.41 -8.36
C SER A 149 21.22 11.70 -9.71
N SER A 150 21.93 10.58 -9.77
CA SER A 150 22.02 9.71 -10.95
C SER A 150 20.89 8.69 -11.06
N LYS A 151 19.81 8.84 -10.27
CA LYS A 151 18.61 8.00 -10.29
C LYS A 151 18.87 6.53 -9.95
N THR A 152 19.83 6.28 -9.05
CA THR A 152 20.14 4.94 -8.55
C THR A 152 19.71 4.79 -7.10
N ARG A 153 19.20 3.62 -6.71
CA ARG A 153 18.98 3.27 -5.30
C ARG A 153 20.29 3.39 -4.53
N VAL A 154 20.28 4.14 -3.43
CA VAL A 154 21.41 4.27 -2.48
C VAL A 154 21.03 3.85 -1.07
N LEU A 155 19.73 3.77 -0.78
CA LEU A 155 19.15 3.33 0.47
C LEU A 155 17.80 2.70 0.16
N GLU A 156 17.51 1.56 0.74
CA GLU A 156 16.13 1.08 0.87
C GLU A 156 16.02 0.29 2.16
N THR A 157 15.01 0.61 2.97
CA THR A 157 14.79 0.00 4.29
C THR A 157 13.28 -0.13 4.54
N GLY A 158 12.88 -0.97 5.49
CA GLY A 158 11.47 -1.13 5.83
C GLY A 158 10.84 0.19 6.31
N TRP A 159 9.57 0.38 5.99
CA TRP A 159 8.84 1.58 6.39
C TRP A 159 8.28 1.45 7.81
N GLY A 160 8.86 2.22 8.72
CA GLY A 160 8.34 2.49 10.06
C GLY A 160 8.92 3.79 10.57
N THR A 161 8.08 4.68 11.12
CA THR A 161 8.49 6.05 11.43
C THR A 161 8.16 6.46 12.86
N SER A 162 9.20 6.85 13.63
CA SER A 162 9.00 7.71 14.80
C SER A 162 9.30 9.17 14.49
N THR A 163 8.65 10.05 15.25
CA THR A 163 8.82 11.49 15.18
C THR A 163 9.57 12.03 16.38
N TYR A 164 10.41 13.04 16.13
CA TYR A 164 11.08 13.81 17.16
C TYR A 164 10.87 15.30 16.92
N SER A 165 10.67 16.05 18.01
CA SER A 165 10.78 17.51 18.00
C SER A 165 12.23 17.91 18.22
N CYS A 166 12.76 18.75 17.34
CA CYS A 166 14.15 19.19 17.42
C CYS A 166 14.23 20.69 17.69
N SER A 167 15.13 21.07 18.59
CA SER A 167 15.48 22.46 18.86
C SER A 167 16.65 22.86 17.95
N ALA A 168 16.43 23.84 17.08
CA ALA A 168 17.48 24.38 16.22
C ALA A 168 18.63 25.04 17.02
N THR A 169 18.33 25.55 18.22
CA THR A 169 19.31 26.25 19.07
C THR A 169 20.19 25.28 19.85
N THR A 170 19.61 24.22 20.42
CA THR A 170 20.35 23.27 21.26
C THR A 170 20.78 22.02 20.50
N GLN A 171 20.30 21.82 19.27
CA GLN A 171 20.47 20.62 18.45
C GLN A 171 20.00 19.32 19.13
N VAL A 172 19.16 19.45 20.17
CA VAL A 172 18.55 18.31 20.86
C VAL A 172 17.23 17.94 20.20
N CYS A 173 17.06 16.65 19.94
CA CYS A 173 15.81 16.07 19.47
C CYS A 173 15.19 15.17 20.56
N SER A 174 13.90 15.33 20.81
CA SER A 174 13.15 14.53 21.78
C SER A 174 12.04 13.77 21.07
N ARG A 175 11.94 12.46 21.34
CA ARG A 175 10.93 11.58 20.72
C ARG A 175 9.54 12.07 21.13
N THR A 176 8.71 12.30 20.12
CA THR A 176 7.31 12.69 20.29
C THR A 176 6.34 11.51 20.13
N GLY A 177 6.77 10.41 19.52
CA GLY A 177 5.95 9.20 19.37
C GLY A 177 6.33 8.40 18.13
N TRP A 178 5.75 7.21 18.02
CA TRP A 178 5.65 6.48 16.76
C TRP A 178 4.50 7.10 15.94
N LEU A 179 4.62 7.13 14.62
CA LEU A 179 3.63 7.75 13.74
C LEU A 179 2.80 6.75 12.94
N TYR A 180 3.49 5.93 12.14
CA TYR A 180 2.93 5.06 11.10
C TYR A 180 4.04 4.19 10.53
N GLY A 181 3.67 3.13 9.80
CA GLY A 181 4.58 2.19 9.15
C GLY A 181 3.82 1.12 8.37
N ALA A 182 4.53 0.39 7.51
CA ALA A 182 3.91 -0.64 6.67
C ALA A 182 3.20 -1.70 7.52
N GLY A 183 2.02 -2.11 7.08
CA GLY A 183 1.23 -3.13 7.76
C GLY A 183 1.80 -4.53 7.53
N GLY A 184 1.69 -5.40 8.52
CA GLY A 184 2.17 -6.77 8.39
C GLY A 184 2.20 -7.55 9.70
N GLY A 185 2.35 -8.87 9.56
CA GLY A 185 2.23 -9.79 10.68
C GLY A 185 1.89 -11.19 10.21
N VAL A 186 1.28 -11.96 11.10
CA VAL A 186 0.79 -13.31 10.82
C VAL A 186 -0.71 -13.32 11.10
N SER A 187 -1.48 -13.71 10.10
CA SER A 187 -2.93 -13.85 10.23
C SER A 187 -3.28 -14.89 11.32
N VAL A 188 -4.28 -14.56 12.13
CA VAL A 188 -4.95 -15.42 13.10
C VAL A 188 -6.26 -16.02 12.54
N VAL A 189 -6.71 -15.57 11.37
CA VAL A 189 -7.92 -16.08 10.67
C VAL A 189 -7.57 -17.07 9.58
N PHE A 190 -6.58 -16.76 8.74
CA PHE A 190 -6.20 -17.56 7.59
C PHE A 190 -4.96 -18.40 7.90
N ALA A 191 -5.06 -19.70 7.62
CA ALA A 191 -3.93 -20.61 7.72
C ALA A 191 -2.82 -20.22 6.75
N GLU A 192 -1.58 -20.61 7.05
CA GLU A 192 -0.45 -20.41 6.14
C GLU A 192 -0.76 -21.09 4.79
N PRO A 193 -0.79 -20.35 3.67
CA PRO A 193 -1.10 -20.92 2.36
C PRO A 193 0.05 -21.80 1.83
N PHE A 194 -0.28 -22.72 0.94
CA PHE A 194 0.67 -23.73 0.44
C PHE A 194 1.93 -23.12 -0.17
N TYR A 195 1.84 -21.94 -0.79
CA TYR A 195 2.99 -21.27 -1.40
C TYR A 195 3.97 -20.69 -0.37
N GLN A 196 3.49 -20.26 0.79
CA GLN A 196 4.34 -19.83 1.92
C GLN A 196 4.96 -21.04 2.64
N GLN A 197 4.17 -22.10 2.83
CA GLN A 197 4.67 -23.36 3.39
C GLN A 197 5.79 -23.96 2.52
N THR A 198 5.59 -23.97 1.20
CA THR A 198 6.59 -24.49 0.24
C THR A 198 7.85 -23.62 0.22
N ALA A 199 7.72 -22.31 0.41
CA ALA A 199 8.84 -21.40 0.60
C ALA A 199 9.54 -21.55 1.97
N GLY A 200 8.98 -22.35 2.88
CA GLY A 200 9.57 -22.69 4.16
C GLY A 200 9.39 -21.64 5.25
N LEU A 201 8.42 -20.73 5.14
CA LEU A 201 8.22 -19.68 6.15
C LEU A 201 7.85 -20.27 7.51
N SER A 202 7.04 -21.35 7.53
CA SER A 202 6.69 -22.11 8.73
C SER A 202 5.99 -21.25 9.80
N LEU A 203 4.97 -20.51 9.37
CA LEU A 203 4.22 -19.57 10.20
C LEU A 203 2.96 -20.21 10.78
N THR A 204 2.38 -19.59 11.82
CA THR A 204 1.12 -20.08 12.41
C THR A 204 -0.12 -19.75 11.56
N GLY A 205 0.03 -18.91 10.55
CA GLY A 205 -1.02 -18.41 9.66
C GLY A 205 -0.42 -17.71 8.44
N ARG A 206 -1.26 -17.10 7.59
CA ARG A 206 -0.84 -16.33 6.41
C ARG A 206 0.07 -15.18 6.83
N GLY A 207 1.33 -15.20 6.40
CA GLY A 207 2.28 -14.10 6.66
C GLY A 207 2.00 -12.93 5.73
N VAL A 208 1.94 -11.70 6.25
CA VAL A 208 1.72 -10.45 5.52
C VAL A 208 2.91 -9.52 5.75
N PRO A 209 3.43 -8.80 4.73
CA PRO A 209 3.00 -8.78 3.33
C PRO A 209 3.68 -9.87 2.48
N ASP A 210 3.30 -9.98 1.20
CA ASP A 210 3.97 -10.88 0.25
C ASP A 210 5.20 -10.22 -0.39
N VAL A 211 5.08 -8.93 -0.72
CA VAL A 211 6.08 -8.11 -1.43
C VAL A 211 6.01 -6.68 -0.90
N ALA A 212 6.88 -5.79 -1.36
CA ALA A 212 6.80 -4.37 -1.02
C ALA A 212 7.11 -3.44 -2.19
N ALA A 213 6.77 -2.17 -2.00
CA ALA A 213 7.20 -1.05 -2.83
C ALA A 213 7.35 0.22 -1.97
N LEU A 214 7.74 1.34 -2.60
CA LEU A 214 7.88 2.62 -1.91
C LEU A 214 6.55 3.02 -1.24
N ALA A 215 6.61 3.27 0.07
CA ALA A 215 5.45 3.66 0.87
C ALA A 215 5.72 4.88 1.75
N ASP A 216 6.91 5.07 2.31
CA ASP A 216 7.12 6.13 3.31
C ASP A 216 6.84 7.53 2.75
N PRO A 217 5.90 8.32 3.32
CA PRO A 217 5.66 9.71 2.93
C PRO A 217 6.90 10.62 3.03
N GLN A 218 7.95 10.26 3.80
CA GLN A 218 9.19 11.02 3.83
C GLN A 218 9.98 10.91 2.52
N THR A 219 9.84 9.78 1.83
CA THR A 219 10.45 9.48 0.53
C THR A 219 9.41 9.25 -0.57
N GLY A 220 8.16 9.61 -0.30
CA GLY A 220 6.98 9.25 -1.09
C GLY A 220 6.87 9.98 -2.42
N LEU A 221 5.76 9.72 -3.12
CA LEU A 221 5.48 10.29 -4.43
C LEU A 221 4.93 11.71 -4.30
N LEU A 222 5.32 12.58 -5.24
CA LEU A 222 4.72 13.91 -5.38
C LEU A 222 3.46 13.78 -6.23
N ILE A 223 2.32 14.14 -5.66
CA ILE A 223 1.00 14.07 -6.30
C ILE A 223 0.45 15.48 -6.52
N GLY A 224 -0.16 15.71 -7.67
CA GLY A 224 -0.67 17.02 -8.07
C GLY A 224 -2.18 17.05 -8.21
N GLN A 225 -2.88 17.81 -7.36
CA GLN A 225 -4.34 17.89 -7.44
C GLN A 225 -4.88 19.26 -7.05
N THR A 226 -6.14 19.54 -7.39
CA THR A 226 -6.85 20.70 -6.85
C THR A 226 -7.29 20.38 -5.43
N GLN A 227 -6.78 21.15 -4.47
CA GLN A 227 -6.98 20.93 -3.03
C GLN A 227 -7.78 22.08 -2.42
N ALA A 228 -8.45 21.80 -1.30
CA ALA A 228 -9.11 22.84 -0.50
C ALA A 228 -8.09 23.50 0.45
N PHE A 229 -8.00 24.82 0.37
CA PHE A 229 -7.17 25.67 1.24
C PHE A 229 -8.05 26.67 2.01
N PRO A 230 -7.55 27.31 3.08
CA PRO A 230 -8.33 28.30 3.85
C PRO A 230 -8.90 29.47 3.02
N ASN A 231 -8.29 29.79 1.88
CA ASN A 231 -8.67 30.91 1.00
C ASN A 231 -9.38 30.46 -0.30
N GLY A 232 -9.72 29.18 -0.45
CA GLY A 232 -10.39 28.64 -1.64
C GLY A 232 -9.77 27.32 -2.11
N ALA A 233 -10.16 26.86 -3.30
CA ALA A 233 -9.58 25.68 -3.93
C ALA A 233 -8.55 26.08 -4.99
N SER A 234 -7.37 25.44 -4.98
CA SER A 234 -6.31 25.68 -5.96
C SER A 234 -5.50 24.41 -6.22
N TYR A 235 -4.87 24.33 -7.40
CA TYR A 235 -3.89 23.29 -7.68
C TYR A 235 -2.66 23.45 -6.77
N ASP A 236 -2.19 22.36 -6.21
CA ASP A 236 -0.90 22.27 -5.53
C ASP A 236 -0.36 20.85 -5.57
N GLU A 237 0.94 20.71 -5.38
CA GLU A 237 1.65 19.44 -5.32
C GLU A 237 2.11 19.15 -3.89
N TYR A 238 1.84 17.93 -3.42
CA TYR A 238 2.24 17.52 -2.08
C TYR A 238 2.75 16.08 -2.08
N ARG A 239 3.52 15.75 -1.05
CA ARG A 239 4.06 14.40 -0.88
C ARG A 239 3.10 13.58 -0.05
N ILE A 240 2.75 12.42 -0.56
CA ILE A 240 1.95 11.40 0.13
C ILE A 240 2.60 10.03 -0.07
N GLY A 241 2.23 9.10 0.78
CA GLY A 241 2.76 7.73 0.80
C GLY A 241 1.69 6.81 1.38
N GLY A 242 2.10 5.84 2.19
CA GLY A 242 1.26 4.73 2.60
C GLY A 242 1.58 3.47 1.82
N THR A 243 1.21 2.31 2.34
CA THR A 243 1.10 1.10 1.52
C THR A 243 0.04 1.27 0.42
N SER A 244 -0.85 2.26 0.59
CA SER A 244 -1.64 2.91 -0.46
C SER A 244 -0.85 3.38 -1.67
N LEU A 245 0.39 3.87 -1.51
CA LEU A 245 1.28 4.17 -2.64
C LEU A 245 1.95 2.89 -3.17
N ALA A 246 2.29 1.96 -2.28
CA ALA A 246 3.04 0.77 -2.64
C ALA A 246 2.24 -0.18 -3.54
N SER A 247 0.96 -0.42 -3.21
CA SER A 247 0.04 -1.27 -3.99
C SER A 247 -0.07 -0.85 -5.46
N PRO A 248 -0.39 0.42 -5.80
CA PRO A 248 -0.48 0.88 -7.19
C PRO A 248 0.87 0.95 -7.90
N ILE A 249 1.98 1.24 -7.19
CA ILE A 249 3.32 1.11 -7.78
C ILE A 249 3.56 -0.33 -8.23
N PHE A 250 3.27 -1.31 -7.37
CA PHE A 250 3.47 -2.71 -7.67
C PHE A 250 2.55 -3.19 -8.81
N ALA A 251 1.28 -2.80 -8.79
CA ALA A 251 0.34 -3.09 -9.87
C ALA A 251 0.78 -2.51 -11.23
N GLY A 252 1.33 -1.30 -11.24
CA GLY A 252 1.92 -0.71 -12.44
C GLY A 252 3.13 -1.51 -12.96
N LEU A 253 3.99 -2.02 -12.08
CA LEU A 253 5.10 -2.91 -12.46
C LEU A 253 4.60 -4.26 -13.00
N MET A 254 3.52 -4.79 -12.45
CA MET A 254 2.88 -6.00 -12.96
C MET A 254 2.25 -5.79 -14.33
N ALA A 255 1.67 -4.62 -14.61
CA ALA A 255 1.19 -4.28 -15.95
C ALA A 255 2.34 -4.23 -16.97
N LEU A 256 3.53 -3.77 -16.57
CA LEU A 256 4.74 -3.83 -17.41
C LEU A 256 5.24 -5.28 -17.60
N ALA A 257 5.14 -6.11 -16.56
CA ALA A 257 5.50 -7.53 -16.64
C ALA A 257 4.56 -8.28 -17.61
N ASP A 258 3.24 -8.04 -17.53
CA ASP A 258 2.23 -8.57 -18.47
C ASP A 258 2.51 -8.12 -19.90
N GLN A 259 2.81 -6.84 -20.09
CA GLN A 259 3.17 -6.30 -21.40
C GLN A 259 4.38 -7.03 -21.99
N LYS A 260 5.40 -7.32 -21.17
CA LYS A 260 6.61 -8.01 -21.60
C LYS A 260 6.36 -9.50 -21.87
N ALA A 261 5.52 -10.16 -21.07
CA ALA A 261 5.15 -11.57 -21.25
C ALA A 261 4.20 -11.77 -22.44
N GLY A 262 3.39 -10.76 -22.77
CA GLY A 262 2.39 -10.81 -23.85
C GLY A 262 1.08 -11.48 -23.44
N HIS A 263 0.87 -11.75 -22.14
CA HIS A 263 -0.35 -12.33 -21.59
C HIS A 263 -0.54 -11.87 -20.13
N PRO A 264 -1.77 -11.93 -19.58
CA PRO A 264 -2.00 -11.67 -18.16
C PRO A 264 -1.37 -12.75 -17.27
N HIS A 265 -0.92 -12.37 -16.08
CA HIS A 265 -0.30 -13.27 -15.10
C HIS A 265 -1.29 -13.93 -14.11
N GLY A 266 -2.41 -13.27 -13.79
CA GLY A 266 -3.39 -13.76 -12.81
C GLY A 266 -2.90 -13.81 -11.36
N PHE A 267 -3.16 -14.90 -10.64
CA PHE A 267 -2.72 -15.01 -9.25
C PHE A 267 -1.23 -15.39 -9.14
N ALA A 268 -0.38 -14.44 -8.75
CA ALA A 268 1.08 -14.57 -8.85
C ALA A 268 1.82 -14.99 -7.56
N ASN A 269 1.17 -15.06 -6.39
CA ASN A 269 1.87 -15.39 -5.14
C ASN A 269 2.69 -16.70 -5.21
N PRO A 270 2.16 -17.83 -5.72
CA PRO A 270 2.96 -19.04 -5.85
C PRO A 270 4.24 -18.86 -6.67
N LEU A 271 4.18 -18.07 -7.74
CA LEU A 271 5.31 -17.76 -8.59
C LEU A 271 6.34 -16.88 -7.87
N PHE A 272 5.88 -15.88 -7.12
CA PHE A 272 6.75 -14.99 -6.33
C PHE A 272 7.53 -15.77 -5.27
N TYR A 273 6.84 -16.60 -4.49
CA TYR A 273 7.45 -17.42 -3.44
C TYR A 273 8.38 -18.50 -3.97
N ALA A 274 8.15 -19.00 -5.19
CA ALA A 274 9.08 -19.91 -5.87
C ALA A 274 10.34 -19.20 -6.43
N ASN A 275 10.31 -17.87 -6.58
CA ASN A 275 11.37 -17.08 -7.21
C ASN A 275 11.76 -15.85 -6.37
N PRO A 276 12.17 -16.01 -5.09
CA PRO A 276 12.53 -14.88 -4.22
C PRO A 276 13.68 -14.04 -4.79
N SER A 277 14.57 -14.61 -5.61
CA SER A 277 15.67 -13.89 -6.25
C SER A 277 15.23 -12.87 -7.31
N ALA A 278 13.96 -12.87 -7.72
CA ALA A 278 13.38 -11.81 -8.56
C ALA A 278 13.16 -10.51 -7.79
N PHE A 279 13.23 -10.55 -6.46
CA PHE A 279 13.06 -9.41 -5.57
C PHE A 279 14.41 -8.95 -4.99
N TYR A 280 14.48 -7.66 -4.71
CA TYR A 280 15.52 -7.05 -3.91
C TYR A 280 15.15 -7.20 -2.44
N ASP A 281 15.92 -8.03 -1.73
CA ASP A 281 15.80 -8.25 -0.29
C ASP A 281 16.08 -6.95 0.48
N VAL A 282 15.06 -6.44 1.16
CA VAL A 282 15.14 -5.20 1.92
C VAL A 282 15.62 -5.54 3.32
N THR A 283 16.70 -4.90 3.76
CA THR A 283 17.29 -5.19 5.08
C THR A 283 17.28 -3.95 5.96
N SER A 284 17.30 -4.16 7.28
CA SER A 284 17.22 -3.09 8.28
C SER A 284 18.38 -2.10 8.14
N ILE A 285 18.07 -0.86 7.78
CA ILE A 285 18.96 0.30 7.84
C ILE A 285 18.31 1.38 8.69
N LYS A 286 18.83 1.60 9.90
CA LYS A 286 18.39 2.68 10.79
C LYS A 286 18.97 4.01 10.33
N THR A 287 18.11 4.91 9.91
CA THR A 287 18.48 6.27 9.51
C THR A 287 17.34 7.25 9.81
N ALA A 288 17.49 8.51 9.42
CA ALA A 288 16.46 9.51 9.64
C ALA A 288 16.49 10.63 8.59
N VAL A 289 15.35 11.28 8.41
CA VAL A 289 15.20 12.50 7.61
C VAL A 289 14.96 13.69 8.53
N ALA A 290 15.79 14.72 8.40
CA ALA A 290 15.54 16.02 9.00
C ALA A 290 14.62 16.84 8.09
N ARG A 291 13.60 17.47 8.67
CA ARG A 291 12.65 18.30 7.93
C ARG A 291 12.18 19.49 8.73
N ARG A 292 11.70 20.50 8.01
CA ARG A 292 11.10 21.71 8.56
C ARG A 292 9.63 21.76 8.18
N ASN A 293 8.77 21.85 9.17
CA ASN A 293 7.32 21.87 8.98
C ASN A 293 6.78 23.26 9.24
N TYR A 294 5.77 23.66 8.48
CA TYR A 294 4.91 24.77 8.82
C TYR A 294 4.11 24.45 10.08
N VAL A 295 4.06 25.39 11.03
CA VAL A 295 3.32 25.21 12.29
C VAL A 295 1.82 25.09 12.03
N ASN A 296 1.30 25.82 11.03
CA ASN A 296 -0.10 25.77 10.62
C ASN A 296 -0.39 24.69 9.56
N GLY A 297 0.63 23.94 9.11
CA GLY A 297 0.49 22.93 8.07
C GLY A 297 0.29 23.45 6.64
N VAL A 298 0.24 24.78 6.43
CA VAL A 298 -0.07 25.39 5.14
C VAL A 298 1.09 26.24 4.63
N ASP A 299 1.58 27.17 5.46
CA ASP A 299 2.58 28.15 5.07
C ASP A 299 3.44 28.64 6.26
N SER A 300 4.30 29.63 6.01
CA SER A 300 5.21 30.15 7.02
C SER A 300 4.62 31.21 7.95
N THR A 301 3.34 31.61 7.84
CA THR A 301 2.80 32.73 8.62
C THR A 301 2.84 32.49 10.13
N ASN A 302 2.69 31.22 10.54
CA ASN A 302 2.77 30.81 11.95
C ASN A 302 4.18 30.32 12.33
N GLY A 303 5.17 30.53 11.46
CA GLY A 303 6.53 30.04 11.63
C GLY A 303 6.69 28.55 11.30
N THR A 304 7.87 28.05 11.61
CA THR A 304 8.29 26.68 11.28
C THR A 304 8.87 25.94 12.48
N VAL A 305 8.75 24.61 12.48
CA VAL A 305 9.35 23.73 13.48
C VAL A 305 10.22 22.66 12.83
N ASP A 306 11.36 22.38 13.45
CA ASP A 306 12.24 21.30 13.02
C ASP A 306 11.78 19.97 13.60
N ARG A 307 11.82 18.95 12.74
CA ARG A 307 11.44 17.58 13.03
C ARG A 307 12.50 16.64 12.49
N LEU A 308 12.70 15.56 13.22
CA LEU A 308 13.42 14.38 12.73
C LEU A 308 12.41 13.24 12.61
N ARG A 309 12.47 12.51 11.51
CA ARG A 309 11.67 11.29 11.27
C ARG A 309 12.64 10.13 11.11
N THR A 310 12.61 9.18 12.05
CA THR A 310 13.41 7.96 11.93
C THR A 310 12.77 7.04 10.90
N LEU A 311 13.61 6.28 10.20
CA LEU A 311 13.19 5.22 9.28
C LEU A 311 13.50 3.87 9.92
N ASP A 312 12.78 2.84 9.51
CA ASP A 312 12.93 1.47 10.03
C ASP A 312 12.76 1.44 11.57
N ASP A 313 11.71 2.09 12.06
CA ASP A 313 11.37 2.19 13.48
C ASP A 313 9.98 1.61 13.77
N TYR A 314 9.96 0.46 14.46
CA TYR A 314 8.75 -0.31 14.81
C TYR A 314 8.38 -0.18 16.29
N SER A 315 8.78 0.92 16.94
CA SER A 315 8.48 1.12 18.37
C SER A 315 6.98 1.20 18.72
N GLY A 316 6.10 1.36 17.72
CA GLY A 316 4.64 1.23 17.86
C GLY A 316 4.06 -0.10 17.38
N SER A 317 4.90 -1.03 16.91
CA SER A 317 4.52 -2.25 16.20
C SER A 317 5.41 -3.42 16.66
N PRO A 318 5.19 -3.94 17.87
CA PRO A 318 6.16 -4.76 18.60
C PRO A 318 6.53 -6.10 17.94
N THR A 319 5.71 -6.60 17.00
CA THR A 319 5.99 -7.85 16.29
C THR A 319 6.79 -7.63 14.99
N GLN A 320 6.88 -6.39 14.51
CA GLN A 320 7.47 -6.08 13.22
C GLN A 320 8.98 -5.92 13.24
N HIS A 321 9.62 -6.36 12.16
CA HIS A 321 11.05 -6.24 11.95
C HIS A 321 11.40 -6.41 10.47
N THR A 322 12.37 -5.63 9.97
CA THR A 322 12.98 -5.86 8.65
C THR A 322 14.22 -6.73 8.81
N ASN A 323 14.27 -7.87 8.11
CA ASN A 323 15.30 -8.90 8.25
C ASN A 323 15.65 -9.50 6.88
N PRO A 324 16.82 -10.14 6.72
CA PRO A 324 17.13 -10.85 5.49
C PRO A 324 16.10 -11.93 5.14
N GLY A 325 15.70 -11.98 3.88
CA GLY A 325 14.68 -12.92 3.38
C GLY A 325 13.27 -12.39 3.58
N TRP A 326 12.29 -13.30 3.70
CA TRP A 326 10.93 -12.85 3.98
C TRP A 326 10.83 -12.24 5.39
N ASP A 327 10.22 -11.06 5.49
CA ASP A 327 9.89 -10.42 6.76
C ASP A 327 8.48 -9.79 6.77
N ASN A 328 7.98 -9.47 7.96
CA ASN A 328 6.61 -8.97 8.16
C ASN A 328 6.46 -7.45 7.99
N VAL A 329 7.37 -6.81 7.24
CA VAL A 329 7.30 -5.40 6.85
C VAL A 329 7.35 -5.26 5.34
N THR A 330 8.20 -6.06 4.69
CA THR A 330 8.53 -5.95 3.27
C THR A 330 8.31 -7.23 2.47
N GLY A 331 7.94 -8.33 3.12
CA GLY A 331 7.68 -9.60 2.47
C GLY A 331 8.94 -10.13 1.80
N LEU A 332 8.85 -10.55 0.54
CA LEU A 332 10.00 -10.95 -0.28
C LEU A 332 10.89 -9.76 -0.69
N GLY A 333 10.50 -8.53 -0.38
CA GLY A 333 11.18 -7.30 -0.75
C GLY A 333 10.55 -6.61 -1.96
N THR A 334 11.32 -5.74 -2.63
CA THR A 334 10.81 -4.94 -3.76
C THR A 334 11.23 -5.50 -5.11
N PRO A 335 10.50 -5.24 -6.22
CA PRO A 335 10.88 -5.73 -7.54
C PRO A 335 12.36 -5.49 -7.91
N GLY A 336 13.08 -6.57 -8.18
CA GLY A 336 14.48 -6.56 -8.58
C GLY A 336 14.68 -6.50 -10.10
N SER A 337 15.92 -6.63 -10.54
CA SER A 337 16.28 -6.54 -11.97
C SER A 337 15.69 -7.67 -12.83
N ALA A 338 15.40 -8.82 -12.23
CA ALA A 338 14.80 -9.96 -12.93
C ALA A 338 13.26 -9.94 -12.94
N PHE A 339 12.62 -9.07 -12.15
CA PHE A 339 11.18 -9.09 -11.90
C PHE A 339 10.33 -9.02 -13.17
N LEU A 340 10.62 -8.10 -14.09
CA LEU A 340 9.84 -7.95 -15.32
C LEU A 340 9.88 -9.18 -16.23
N SER A 341 10.85 -10.07 -16.05
CA SER A 341 10.96 -11.31 -16.82
C SER A 341 10.36 -12.52 -16.08
N LEU A 342 9.74 -12.33 -14.92
CA LEU A 342 9.28 -13.43 -14.08
C LEU A 342 8.06 -14.16 -14.67
N ILE A 343 7.11 -13.41 -15.24
CA ILE A 343 5.85 -13.97 -15.77
C ILE A 343 6.04 -14.76 -17.08
N GLY A 344 7.10 -14.47 -17.85
CA GLY A 344 7.34 -15.08 -19.17
C GLY A 344 8.27 -16.30 -19.17
N GLN A 345 8.57 -16.88 -18.01
CA GLN A 345 9.38 -18.11 -17.85
C GLN A 345 8.49 -19.33 -17.72
#